data_AF-A0A7Y5BV34-F1
#
_entry.id   AF-A0A7Y5BV34-F1
#
_cell.length_a   1.000
_cell.length_b   1.000
_cell.length_c   1.000
_cell.angle_alpha   90.00
_cell.angle_beta   90.00
_cell.angle_gamma   90.00
#
_symmetry.space_group_name_H-M   'P 1'
#
loop_
_entity.id
_entity.type
_entity.pdbx_description
1 polymer ?
#
loop_
_entity_poly.entity_id
_entity_poly.type
_entity_poly.pdbx_seq_one_letter_code
_entity_poly.pdbx_strand_id
1 'polypeptide(L)'
;MEVSPLVRPAIHQALKAWHNTRRLGELPLAQIPLVETHRQKQGYQPTSTGRGLALRETLQRALDALKPDGEPDPLEKRWRPYLLLTERYLNGRSPDYLIELLGIARSTFDHTQTEALETLTDLLRQWAHNPAPPPPPLFASSPLPPSPFLAPPLPTHTLIGRTALFDELKTHLLNEHRPLAL
;
A
#
# COMPACT_ATOMS: atom_id res chain seq x y z
N MET A 1 14.10 -9.02 -27.16
CA MET A 1 12.69 -8.66 -26.92
C MET A 1 12.56 -8.26 -25.47
N GLU A 2 12.55 -6.95 -25.16
CA GLU A 2 12.27 -6.51 -23.80
C GLU A 2 10.78 -6.66 -23.54
N VAL A 3 10.41 -7.68 -22.77
CA VAL A 3 9.03 -7.84 -22.30
C VAL A 3 8.81 -6.73 -21.28
N SER A 4 7.99 -5.74 -21.62
CA SER A 4 7.63 -4.67 -20.68
C SER A 4 7.06 -5.29 -19.41
N PRO A 5 7.67 -5.08 -18.23
CA PRO A 5 7.22 -5.69 -16.96
C PRO A 5 5.88 -5.13 -16.46
N LEU A 6 5.37 -4.07 -17.09
CA LEU A 6 4.05 -3.47 -16.86
C LEU A 6 2.96 -4.25 -17.61
N VAL A 7 2.65 -5.44 -17.11
CA VAL A 7 1.57 -6.30 -17.62
C VAL A 7 0.61 -6.65 -16.49
N ARG A 8 -0.67 -6.82 -16.82
CA ARG A 8 -1.73 -7.23 -15.87
C ARG A 8 -1.32 -8.35 -14.90
N PRO A 9 -0.78 -9.51 -15.35
CA PRO A 9 -0.40 -10.59 -14.45
C PRO A 9 0.67 -10.18 -13.43
N ALA A 10 1.62 -9.32 -13.79
CA ALA A 10 2.65 -8.84 -12.87
C ALA A 10 2.06 -7.93 -11.79
N ILE A 11 1.12 -7.05 -12.15
CA ILE A 11 0.41 -6.18 -11.21
C ILE A 11 -0.48 -7.00 -10.27
N HIS A 12 -1.22 -7.97 -10.82
CA HIS A 12 -2.00 -8.89 -10.00
C HIS A 12 -1.13 -9.66 -9.01
N GLN A 13 0.04 -10.14 -9.44
CA GLN A 13 1.01 -10.80 -8.56
C GLN A 13 1.54 -9.85 -7.48
N ALA A 14 1.81 -8.58 -7.81
CA ALA A 14 2.23 -7.58 -6.85
C ALA A 14 1.14 -7.30 -5.80
N LEU A 15 -0.11 -7.12 -6.21
CA LEU A 15 -1.24 -6.95 -5.29
C LEU A 15 -1.45 -8.18 -4.38
N LYS A 16 -1.26 -9.40 -4.88
CA LYS A 16 -1.25 -10.61 -4.04
C LYS A 16 -0.13 -10.61 -3.01
N ALA A 17 1.01 -9.99 -3.31
CA ALA A 17 2.15 -9.87 -2.42
C ALA A 17 2.06 -8.62 -1.51
N TRP A 18 0.94 -7.90 -1.48
CA TRP A 18 0.80 -6.59 -0.84
C TRP A 18 1.41 -6.50 0.55
N HIS A 19 1.12 -7.46 1.43
CA HIS A 19 1.60 -7.46 2.83
C HIS A 19 3.05 -7.94 3.00
N ASN A 20 3.70 -8.44 1.95
CA ASN A 20 5.08 -8.93 1.99
C ASN A 20 6.01 -7.98 1.21
N THR A 21 6.53 -6.98 1.92
CA THR A 21 7.41 -5.93 1.35
C THR A 21 8.65 -6.52 0.66
N ARG A 22 9.27 -7.54 1.25
CA ARG A 22 10.47 -8.16 0.66
C ARG A 22 10.12 -8.82 -0.67
N ARG A 23 9.04 -9.62 -0.70
CA ARG A 23 8.57 -10.27 -1.92
C ARG A 23 8.18 -9.27 -2.99
N LEU A 24 7.54 -8.15 -2.62
CA LEU A 24 7.22 -7.06 -3.55
C LEU A 24 8.47 -6.55 -4.28
N GLY A 25 9.57 -6.33 -3.56
CA GLY A 25 10.80 -5.82 -4.17
C GLY A 25 11.63 -6.83 -4.96
N GLU A 26 11.32 -8.12 -4.83
CA GLU A 26 11.90 -9.19 -5.66
C GLU A 26 11.20 -9.31 -7.02
N LEU A 27 10.00 -8.74 -7.17
CA LEU A 27 9.27 -8.78 -8.43
C LEU A 27 9.95 -7.93 -9.52
N PRO A 28 9.89 -8.34 -10.80
CA PRO A 28 10.39 -7.52 -11.92
C PRO A 28 9.76 -6.13 -11.97
N LEU A 29 8.51 -6.02 -11.52
CA LEU A 29 7.78 -4.75 -11.43
C LEU A 29 8.45 -3.72 -10.50
N ALA A 30 9.23 -4.16 -9.51
CA ALA A 30 9.91 -3.25 -8.58
C ALA A 30 11.18 -2.62 -9.18
N GLN A 31 11.69 -3.15 -10.29
CA GLN A 31 12.91 -2.70 -10.94
C GLN A 31 12.65 -1.74 -12.11
N ILE A 32 11.37 -1.40 -12.36
CA ILE A 32 11.02 -0.50 -13.45
C ILE A 32 11.49 0.94 -13.16
N PRO A 33 11.81 1.75 -14.18
CA PRO A 33 12.28 3.12 -14.00
C PRO A 33 11.37 4.00 -13.14
N LEU A 34 10.05 3.81 -13.28
CA LEU A 34 9.04 4.53 -12.46
C LEU A 34 9.25 4.29 -10.95
N VAL A 35 9.43 3.03 -10.54
CA VAL A 35 9.59 2.62 -9.14
C VAL A 35 10.98 2.98 -8.62
N GLU A 36 12.03 2.80 -9.42
CA GLU A 36 13.40 3.18 -9.03
C GLU A 36 13.53 4.69 -8.85
N THR A 37 12.90 5.49 -9.71
CA THR A 37 12.85 6.96 -9.56
C THR A 37 12.13 7.33 -8.27
N HIS A 38 11.01 6.68 -7.97
CA HIS A 38 10.28 6.91 -6.73
C HIS A 38 11.12 6.52 -5.50
N ARG A 39 11.78 5.36 -5.53
CA ARG A 39 12.67 4.88 -4.47
C ARG A 39 13.78 5.88 -4.16
N GLN A 40 14.43 6.43 -5.20
CA GLN A 40 15.48 7.42 -5.05
C GLN A 40 14.95 8.73 -4.44
N LYS A 41 13.79 9.21 -4.91
CA LYS A 41 13.13 10.41 -4.37
C LYS A 41 12.77 10.29 -2.90
N GLN A 42 12.34 9.11 -2.45
CA GLN A 42 12.01 8.83 -1.05
C GLN A 42 13.23 8.47 -0.19
N GLY A 43 14.44 8.38 -0.78
CA GLY A 43 15.65 8.01 -0.04
C GLY A 43 15.70 6.56 0.44
N TYR A 44 14.89 5.67 -0.14
CA TYR A 44 14.90 4.25 0.23
C TYR A 44 16.18 3.55 -0.25
N GLN A 45 16.70 2.64 0.55
CA GLN A 45 17.90 1.86 0.22
C GLN A 45 17.70 0.99 -1.03
N PRO A 46 18.75 0.72 -1.84
CA PRO A 46 18.67 -0.12 -3.04
C PRO A 46 18.61 -1.63 -2.70
N THR A 47 17.81 -1.99 -1.70
CA THR A 47 17.57 -3.37 -1.25
C THR A 47 16.20 -3.85 -1.73
N SER A 48 15.93 -5.15 -1.69
CA SER A 48 14.59 -5.68 -1.98
C SER A 48 13.52 -5.04 -1.10
N THR A 49 13.83 -4.76 0.17
CA THR A 49 12.89 -4.08 1.07
C THR A 49 12.61 -2.64 0.62
N GLY A 50 13.65 -1.87 0.28
CA GLY A 50 13.48 -0.49 -0.18
C GLY A 50 12.75 -0.37 -1.52
N ARG A 51 13.03 -1.29 -2.46
CA ARG A 51 12.27 -1.43 -3.71
C ARG A 51 10.82 -1.82 -3.46
N GLY A 52 10.58 -2.74 -2.51
CA GLY A 52 9.25 -3.16 -2.12
C GLY A 52 8.41 -2.03 -1.53
N LEU A 53 9.00 -1.16 -0.70
CA LEU A 53 8.35 0.04 -0.19
C LEU A 53 8.00 1.01 -1.32
N ALA A 54 8.97 1.30 -2.19
CA ALA A 54 8.74 2.18 -3.34
C ALA A 54 7.63 1.65 -4.26
N LEU A 55 7.60 0.34 -4.52
CA LEU A 55 6.56 -0.30 -5.32
C LEU A 55 5.20 -0.21 -4.63
N ARG A 56 5.13 -0.50 -3.32
CA ARG A 56 3.88 -0.42 -2.56
C ARG A 56 3.28 0.98 -2.63
N GLU A 57 4.08 2.02 -2.40
CA GLU A 57 3.60 3.40 -2.47
C GLU A 57 3.17 3.81 -3.88
N THR A 58 3.88 3.34 -4.90
CA THR A 58 3.50 3.58 -6.29
C THR A 58 2.14 2.92 -6.61
N LEU A 59 1.94 1.67 -6.16
CA LEU A 59 0.67 0.96 -6.31
C LEU A 59 -0.45 1.60 -5.49
N GLN A 60 -0.17 2.04 -4.27
CA GLN A 60 -1.13 2.75 -3.43
C GLN A 60 -1.63 4.01 -4.14
N ARG A 61 -0.71 4.84 -4.64
CA ARG A 61 -1.05 6.05 -5.38
C ARG A 61 -1.89 5.73 -6.63
N ALA A 62 -1.56 4.64 -7.32
CA ALA A 62 -2.30 4.21 -8.51
C ALA A 62 -3.72 3.73 -8.15
N LEU A 63 -3.89 3.02 -7.03
CA LEU A 63 -5.21 2.65 -6.49
C LEU A 63 -5.99 3.90 -6.08
N ASP A 64 -5.37 4.84 -5.39
CA ASP A 64 -6.02 6.08 -4.95
C ASP A 64 -6.47 6.94 -6.15
N ALA A 65 -5.74 6.88 -7.28
CA ALA A 65 -6.14 7.55 -8.51
C ALA A 65 -7.36 6.91 -9.20
N LEU A 66 -7.76 5.68 -8.81
CA LEU A 66 -9.02 5.07 -9.24
C LEU A 66 -10.22 5.53 -8.40
N LYS A 67 -9.98 6.25 -7.29
CA LYS A 67 -11.03 6.71 -6.39
C LYS A 67 -11.85 7.82 -7.07
N PRO A 68 -13.18 7.67 -7.19
CA PRO A 68 -14.04 8.76 -7.60
C PRO A 68 -14.09 9.87 -6.53
N ASP A 69 -14.55 11.06 -6.93
CA ASP A 69 -14.85 12.13 -5.98
C ASP A 69 -16.07 11.75 -5.11
N GLY A 70 -16.01 12.06 -3.82
CA GLY A 70 -17.09 11.82 -2.87
C GLY A 70 -16.79 10.73 -1.83
N GLU A 71 -17.86 10.30 -1.14
CA GLU A 71 -17.81 9.20 -0.17
C GLU A 71 -17.97 7.84 -0.87
N PRO A 72 -17.31 6.79 -0.37
CA PRO A 72 -17.37 5.46 -0.97
C PRO A 72 -18.77 4.87 -0.91
N ASP A 73 -19.38 4.65 -2.08
CA ASP A 73 -20.66 3.95 -2.22
C ASP A 73 -20.49 2.63 -3.00
N PRO A 74 -20.66 1.46 -2.33
CA PRO A 74 -20.59 0.14 -2.98
C PRO A 74 -21.60 -0.07 -4.11
N LEU A 75 -22.75 0.61 -4.07
CA LEU A 75 -23.81 0.47 -5.07
C LEU A 75 -23.49 1.26 -6.34
N GLU A 76 -22.72 2.34 -6.22
CA GLU A 76 -22.32 3.15 -7.37
C GLU A 76 -21.22 2.47 -8.19
N LYS A 77 -21.49 2.32 -9.50
CA LYS A 77 -20.61 1.59 -10.43
C LYS A 77 -19.19 2.16 -10.50
N ARG A 78 -19.03 3.47 -10.33
CA ARG A 78 -17.74 4.17 -10.45
C ARG A 78 -16.77 3.79 -9.33
N TRP A 79 -17.28 3.43 -8.15
CA TRP A 79 -16.48 3.02 -7.01
C TRP A 79 -15.98 1.58 -7.10
N ARG A 80 -16.60 0.75 -7.95
CA ARG A 80 -16.33 -0.69 -8.02
C ARG A 80 -14.86 -1.03 -8.28
N PRO A 81 -14.13 -0.41 -9.24
CA PRO A 81 -12.72 -0.75 -9.47
C PRO A 81 -11.86 -0.51 -8.23
N TYR A 82 -12.04 0.63 -7.58
CA TYR A 82 -11.33 0.98 -6.34
C TYR A 82 -11.68 0.02 -5.21
N LEU A 83 -12.97 -0.14 -4.90
CA LEU A 83 -13.45 -0.98 -3.80
C LEU A 83 -13.06 -2.45 -4.00
N LEU A 84 -13.18 -2.97 -5.23
CA LEU A 84 -12.85 -4.36 -5.52
C LEU A 84 -11.37 -4.65 -5.27
N LEU A 85 -10.48 -3.77 -5.75
CA LEU A 85 -9.04 -3.99 -5.58
C LEU A 85 -8.58 -3.77 -4.14
N THR A 86 -9.06 -2.70 -3.50
CA THR A 86 -8.68 -2.37 -2.11
C THR A 86 -9.22 -3.40 -1.12
N GLU A 87 -10.52 -3.71 -1.15
CA GLU A 87 -11.08 -4.68 -0.22
C GLU A 87 -10.50 -6.08 -0.42
N ARG A 88 -10.26 -6.50 -1.67
CA ARG A 88 -9.70 -7.83 -1.94
C ARG A 88 -8.24 -7.96 -1.52
N TYR A 89 -7.40 -7.01 -1.90
CA TYR A 89 -5.94 -7.17 -1.79
C TYR A 89 -5.33 -6.47 -0.59
N LEU A 90 -5.90 -5.34 -0.15
CA LEU A 90 -5.41 -4.61 1.03
C LEU A 90 -6.11 -5.09 2.30
N ASN A 91 -7.42 -5.35 2.22
CA ASN A 91 -8.22 -5.80 3.38
C ASN A 91 -8.43 -7.32 3.43
N GLY A 92 -7.98 -8.06 2.41
CA GLY A 92 -8.04 -9.52 2.38
C GLY A 92 -9.45 -10.11 2.32
N ARG A 93 -10.44 -9.34 1.84
CA ARG A 93 -11.83 -9.81 1.72
C ARG A 93 -11.97 -10.91 0.67
N SER A 94 -12.87 -11.86 0.93
CA SER A 94 -13.16 -12.95 0.00
C SER A 94 -13.95 -12.44 -1.22
N PRO A 95 -13.88 -13.14 -2.37
CA PRO A 95 -14.69 -12.80 -3.54
C PRO A 95 -16.19 -12.80 -3.23
N ASP A 96 -16.66 -13.77 -2.43
CA ASP A 96 -18.08 -13.92 -2.10
C ASP A 96 -18.59 -12.74 -1.26
N TYR A 97 -17.78 -12.26 -0.30
CA TYR A 97 -18.09 -11.03 0.46
C TYR A 97 -18.24 -9.82 -0.47
N LEU A 98 -17.38 -9.68 -1.49
CA LEU A 98 -17.43 -8.56 -2.42
C LEU A 98 -18.62 -8.62 -3.37
N ILE A 99 -19.01 -9.83 -3.78
CA ILE A 99 -20.20 -10.07 -4.60
C ILE A 99 -21.45 -9.62 -3.84
N GLU A 100 -21.54 -9.98 -2.56
CA GLU A 100 -22.62 -9.54 -1.67
C GLU A 100 -22.58 -8.02 -1.44
N LEU A 101 -21.42 -7.48 -1.07
CA LEU A 101 -21.23 -6.05 -0.81
C LEU A 101 -21.61 -5.16 -2.01
N LEU A 102 -21.22 -5.57 -3.21
CA LEU A 102 -21.46 -4.81 -4.44
C LEU A 102 -22.82 -5.13 -5.08
N GLY A 103 -23.52 -6.16 -4.59
CA GLY A 103 -24.80 -6.62 -5.15
C GLY A 103 -24.70 -7.05 -6.62
N ILE A 104 -23.64 -7.77 -7.00
CA ILE A 104 -23.39 -8.19 -8.39
C ILE A 104 -23.33 -9.71 -8.54
N ALA A 105 -23.54 -10.20 -9.76
CA ALA A 105 -23.33 -11.62 -10.06
C ALA A 105 -21.82 -11.97 -10.14
N ARG A 106 -21.49 -13.25 -9.93
CA ARG A 106 -20.10 -13.76 -10.01
C ARG A 106 -19.43 -13.46 -11.35
N SER A 107 -20.14 -13.64 -12.47
CA SER A 107 -19.61 -13.34 -13.80
C SER A 107 -19.29 -11.85 -13.95
N THR A 108 -20.14 -10.96 -13.45
CA THR A 108 -19.88 -9.51 -13.42
C THR A 108 -18.66 -9.19 -12.56
N PHE A 109 -18.52 -9.84 -11.40
CA PHE A 109 -17.35 -9.69 -10.54
C PHE A 109 -16.05 -10.01 -11.28
N ASP A 110 -15.97 -11.16 -11.97
CA ASP A 110 -14.76 -11.58 -12.67
C ASP A 110 -14.39 -10.61 -13.82
N HIS A 111 -15.39 -10.09 -14.53
CA HIS A 111 -15.20 -9.07 -15.57
C HIS A 111 -14.72 -7.74 -14.98
N THR A 112 -15.41 -7.23 -13.95
CA THR A 112 -15.04 -5.97 -13.29
C THR A 112 -13.66 -6.08 -12.64
N GLN A 113 -13.29 -7.22 -12.08
CA GLN A 113 -11.95 -7.44 -11.56
C GLN A 113 -10.89 -7.35 -12.66
N THR A 114 -11.15 -7.98 -13.80
CA THR A 114 -10.23 -7.96 -14.94
C THR A 114 -10.08 -6.54 -15.47
N GLU A 115 -11.19 -5.84 -15.68
CA GLU A 115 -11.22 -4.45 -16.11
C GLU A 115 -10.46 -3.52 -15.15
N ALA A 116 -10.71 -3.64 -13.84
CA ALA A 116 -10.02 -2.84 -12.82
C ALA A 116 -8.49 -3.05 -12.84
N LEU A 117 -8.03 -4.28 -13.04
CA LEU A 117 -6.60 -4.58 -13.17
C LEU A 117 -6.01 -4.03 -14.48
N GLU A 118 -6.75 -4.05 -15.59
CA GLU A 118 -6.32 -3.42 -16.84
C GLU A 118 -6.24 -1.90 -16.70
N THR A 119 -7.24 -1.25 -16.10
CA THR A 119 -7.22 0.20 -15.83
C THR A 119 -6.01 0.58 -14.97
N LEU A 120 -5.71 -0.19 -13.93
CA LEU A 120 -4.51 0.04 -13.10
C LEU A 120 -3.22 -0.15 -13.90
N THR A 121 -3.19 -1.12 -14.82
CA THR A 121 -2.04 -1.36 -15.71
C THR A 121 -1.81 -0.19 -16.65
N ASP A 122 -2.86 0.29 -17.31
CA ASP A 122 -2.77 1.41 -18.25
C ASP A 122 -2.38 2.71 -17.55
N LEU A 123 -2.89 2.95 -16.34
CA LEU A 123 -2.51 4.09 -15.52
C LEU A 123 -1.02 4.06 -15.17
N LEU A 124 -0.49 2.92 -14.73
CA LEU A 124 0.95 2.78 -14.44
C LEU A 124 1.82 2.94 -15.69
N ARG A 125 1.34 2.45 -16.85
CA ARG A 125 2.02 2.69 -18.15
C ARG A 125 2.02 4.16 -18.51
N GLN A 126 0.90 4.86 -18.31
CA GLN A 126 0.81 6.28 -18.57
C GLN A 126 1.83 7.06 -17.71
N TRP A 127 1.95 6.72 -16.43
CA TRP A 127 2.94 7.34 -15.54
C TRP A 127 4.38 7.00 -15.88
N ALA A 128 4.63 5.81 -16.43
CA ALA A 128 5.96 5.43 -16.89
C ALA A 128 6.40 6.21 -18.15
N HIS A 129 5.47 6.50 -19.07
CA HIS A 129 5.76 7.28 -20.29
C HIS A 129 5.74 8.79 -20.06
N ASN A 130 4.83 9.25 -19.21
CA ASN A 130 4.71 10.64 -18.82
C ASN A 130 4.80 10.70 -17.30
N PRO A 131 6.01 10.92 -16.73
CA PRO A 131 6.16 11.06 -15.30
C PRO A 131 5.39 12.30 -14.88
N ALA A 132 4.14 12.09 -14.46
CA ALA A 132 3.28 13.15 -13.95
C ALA A 132 4.04 13.89 -12.85
N PRO A 133 3.90 15.23 -12.76
CA PRO A 133 4.50 15.99 -11.69
C PRO A 133 4.11 15.33 -10.35
N PRO A 134 5.05 15.28 -9.38
CA PRO A 134 4.77 14.66 -8.09
C PRO A 134 3.49 15.31 -7.53
N PRO A 135 2.53 14.51 -7.06
CA PRO A 135 1.40 15.05 -6.34
C PRO A 135 1.98 15.73 -5.10
N PRO A 136 1.33 16.77 -4.58
CA PRO A 136 1.70 17.29 -3.27
C PRO A 136 1.74 16.10 -2.30
N PRO A 137 2.72 16.05 -1.38
CA PRO A 137 2.83 14.95 -0.44
C PRO A 137 1.45 14.70 0.18
N LEU A 138 1.05 13.43 0.31
CA LEU A 138 -0.19 13.04 1.01
C LEU A 138 -0.18 13.44 2.51
N PHE A 139 0.91 14.07 2.95
CA PHE A 139 1.11 14.74 4.24
C PHE A 139 1.38 16.24 4.11
N ALA A 140 0.95 16.89 3.01
CA ALA A 140 0.66 18.31 3.04
C ALA A 140 -0.60 18.48 3.91
N SER A 141 -0.38 18.30 5.21
CA SER A 141 -1.13 18.92 6.27
C SER A 141 -1.59 20.26 5.71
N SER A 142 -2.90 20.47 5.59
CA SER A 142 -3.37 21.86 5.60
C SER A 142 -2.59 22.56 6.70
N PRO A 143 -2.05 23.77 6.48
CA PRO A 143 -1.60 24.57 7.61
C PRO A 143 -2.82 24.66 8.52
N LEU A 144 -2.81 23.88 9.59
CA LEU A 144 -3.76 24.00 10.67
C LEU A 144 -3.70 25.49 11.03
N PRO A 145 -4.84 26.19 11.11
CA PRO A 145 -4.81 27.49 11.76
C PRO A 145 -4.10 27.29 13.10
N PRO A 146 -3.19 28.19 13.51
CA PRO A 146 -2.50 28.05 14.78
C PRO A 146 -3.54 28.10 15.89
N SER A 147 -4.02 26.93 16.32
CA SER A 147 -4.89 26.76 17.47
C SER A 147 -3.98 26.91 18.70
N PRO A 148 -4.04 28.02 19.46
CA PRO A 148 -3.04 28.29 20.47
C PRO A 148 -3.27 27.51 21.78
N PHE A 149 -4.15 26.50 21.83
CA PHE A 149 -4.77 26.17 23.12
C PHE A 149 -5.21 24.73 23.42
N LEU A 150 -4.54 23.68 22.92
CA LEU A 150 -4.89 22.30 23.36
C LEU A 150 -3.75 21.29 23.52
N ALA A 151 -2.47 21.69 23.48
CA ALA A 151 -1.39 20.79 23.91
C ALA A 151 -1.14 20.97 25.41
N PRO A 152 -1.45 19.98 26.28
CA PRO A 152 -1.03 20.04 27.67
C PRO A 152 0.51 20.11 27.73
N PRO A 153 1.10 20.90 28.63
CA PRO A 153 2.54 21.05 28.73
C PRO A 153 3.18 19.67 28.97
N LEU A 154 4.28 19.41 28.25
CA LEU A 154 5.09 18.22 28.47
C LEU A 154 5.49 18.15 29.95
N PRO A 155 5.29 17.00 30.63
CA PRO A 155 5.76 16.83 31.99
C PRO A 155 7.28 17.00 32.03
N THR A 156 7.75 17.87 32.91
CA THR A 156 9.18 18.18 33.13
C THR A 156 9.93 17.07 33.89
N HIS A 157 9.26 15.99 34.26
CA HIS A 157 9.88 14.84 34.90
C HIS A 157 10.07 13.71 33.89
N THR A 158 11.25 13.11 33.90
CA THR A 158 11.52 11.84 33.22
C THR A 158 10.51 10.80 33.72
N LEU A 159 9.89 10.05 32.81
CA LEU A 159 9.03 8.90 33.15
C LEU A 159 9.87 7.83 33.87
N ILE A 160 10.06 8.02 35.17
CA ILE A 160 10.67 7.05 36.08
C ILE A 160 9.57 6.06 36.44
N GLY A 161 9.73 4.80 36.03
CA GLY A 161 8.86 3.73 36.52
C GLY A 161 8.49 2.63 35.53
N ARG A 162 9.10 2.54 34.33
CA ARG A 162 8.81 1.44 33.39
C ARG A 162 9.98 0.91 32.56
N THR A 163 11.20 1.39 32.82
CA THR A 163 12.41 0.88 32.14
C THR A 163 12.67 -0.59 32.45
N ALA A 164 12.47 -1.01 33.71
CA ALA A 164 12.62 -2.41 34.11
C ALA A 164 11.67 -3.35 33.36
N LEU A 165 10.39 -2.97 33.19
CA LEU A 165 9.43 -3.75 32.40
C LEU A 165 9.80 -3.79 30.92
N PHE A 166 10.36 -2.70 30.38
CA PHE A 166 10.84 -2.66 29.00
C PHE A 166 12.06 -3.55 28.79
N ASP A 167 12.99 -3.55 29.74
CA ASP A 167 14.16 -4.43 29.70
C ASP A 167 13.77 -5.90 29.90
N GLU A 168 12.78 -6.19 30.74
CA GLU A 168 12.24 -7.54 30.94
C GLU A 168 11.55 -8.06 29.66
N LEU A 169 10.73 -7.23 29.00
CA LEU A 169 10.11 -7.56 27.70
C LEU A 169 11.15 -7.75 26.60
N LYS A 170 12.17 -6.89 26.57
CA LYS A 170 13.27 -6.96 25.60
C LYS A 170 14.08 -8.24 25.80
N THR A 171 14.32 -8.62 27.05
CA THR A 171 15.04 -9.86 27.38
C THR A 171 14.21 -11.08 27.00
N HIS A 172 12.89 -11.07 27.25
CA HIS A 172 12.00 -12.17 26.86
C HIS A 172 11.92 -12.34 25.34
N LEU A 173 11.72 -11.26 24.59
CA LEU A 173 11.61 -11.31 23.12
C LEU A 173 12.92 -11.71 22.43
N LEU A 174 14.08 -11.40 23.05
CA LEU A 174 15.38 -11.77 22.50
C LEU A 174 15.84 -13.18 22.92
N ASN A 175 15.29 -13.76 23.99
CA ASN A 175 15.61 -15.12 24.45
C ASN A 175 14.70 -16.22 23.88
N GLU A 176 13.58 -15.91 23.21
CA GLU A 176 12.66 -16.90 22.60
C GLU A 176 13.23 -17.62 21.35
N HIS A 177 14.55 -17.64 21.17
CA HIS A 177 15.24 -18.45 20.16
C HIS A 177 16.25 -19.43 20.78
N ARG A 178 15.82 -20.20 21.79
CA ARG A 178 16.46 -21.47 22.13
C ARG A 178 15.47 -22.63 21.92
N PRO A 179 15.75 -23.58 21.01
CA PRO A 179 14.88 -24.72 20.80
C PRO A 179 14.87 -25.60 22.06
N LEU A 180 13.67 -26.04 22.46
CA LEU A 180 13.49 -27.11 23.44
C LEU A 180 14.08 -28.39 22.85
N ALA A 181 15.28 -28.76 23.32
CA ALA A 181 15.76 -30.13 23.26
C ALA A 181 15.29 -30.82 24.54
N LEU A 182 14.37 -31.77 24.40
CA LEU A 182 14.33 -33.07 25.07
C LEU A 182 13.16 -33.88 24.48
#